data_AF-Q21GA6-F1
#
_entry.id   AF-Q21GA6-F1
#
_cell.length_a   1.000
_cell.length_b   1.000
_cell.length_c   1.000
_cell.angle_alpha   90.00
_cell.angle_beta   90.00
_cell.angle_gamma   90.00
#
_symmetry.space_group_name_H-M   'P 1'
#
loop_
_entity.id
_entity.type
_entity.pdbx_description
1 polymer ?
#
loop_
_entity_poly.entity_id
_entity_poly.type
_entity_poly.pdbx_seq_one_letter_code
_entity_poly.pdbx_strand_id
1 'polypeptide(L)'
;MKVFFLVLLACFSNWCFAGNLVPIKAKVTRVSGHTSSFTTYTESEKGVFFIFMEDLPNACGDGMGRIAISHEHPLFETVVSVALLARTTGEPIEMAYIDKCTVRENSWDFGSFTY
;
A
#
# COMPACT_ATOMS: atom_id res chain seq x y z
N MET A 1 -26.88 -31.99 11.63
CA MET A 1 -26.60 -30.59 12.00
C MET A 1 -25.11 -30.27 12.28
N LYS A 2 -24.15 -31.20 12.10
CA LYS A 2 -22.70 -30.90 12.26
C LYS A 2 -21.99 -30.48 10.97
N VAL A 3 -22.47 -30.95 9.82
CA VAL A 3 -21.87 -30.65 8.50
C VAL A 3 -22.10 -29.20 8.06
N PHE A 4 -23.25 -28.61 8.43
CA PHE A 4 -23.60 -27.23 8.06
C PHE A 4 -22.67 -26.19 8.70
N PHE A 5 -22.17 -26.46 9.91
CA PHE A 5 -21.27 -25.56 10.64
C PHE A 5 -19.85 -25.55 10.03
N LEU A 6 -19.39 -26.69 9.50
CA LEU A 6 -18.10 -26.83 8.82
C LEU A 6 -18.07 -26.10 7.47
N VAL A 7 -19.18 -26.08 6.73
CA VAL A 7 -19.30 -25.33 5.47
C VAL A 7 -19.30 -23.82 5.73
N LEU A 8 -19.95 -23.36 6.80
CA LEU A 8 -19.96 -21.94 7.17
C LEU A 8 -18.56 -21.42 7.53
N LEU A 9 -17.75 -22.23 8.22
CA LEU A 9 -16.39 -21.84 8.64
C LEU A 9 -15.43 -21.68 7.45
N ALA A 10 -15.63 -22.43 6.36
CA ALA A 10 -14.81 -22.36 5.16
C ALA A 10 -15.05 -21.08 4.34
N CYS A 11 -16.20 -20.41 4.52
CA CYS A 11 -16.55 -19.17 3.81
C CYS A 11 -15.99 -17.89 4.47
N PHE A 12 -15.39 -17.98 5.67
CA PHE A 12 -14.76 -16.85 6.35
C PHE A 12 -13.23 -16.83 6.21
N SER A 13 -12.67 -17.60 5.26
CA SER A 13 -11.26 -17.44 4.90
C SER A 13 -11.08 -16.09 4.21
N ASN A 14 -10.56 -15.11 4.96
CA ASN A 14 -10.13 -13.83 4.39
C ASN A 14 -9.19 -14.11 3.23
N TRP A 15 -9.45 -13.47 2.09
CA TRP A 15 -8.61 -13.56 0.91
C TRP A 15 -7.26 -12.93 1.22
N CYS A 16 -6.29 -13.76 1.59
CA CYS A 16 -4.91 -13.33 1.75
C CYS A 16 -4.25 -13.43 0.37
N PHE A 17 -3.95 -12.28 -0.23
CA PHE A 17 -3.16 -12.25 -1.45
C PHE A 17 -1.70 -12.51 -1.09
N ALA A 18 -1.21 -13.69 -1.46
CA ALA A 18 0.22 -13.99 -1.38
C ALA A 18 0.94 -13.25 -2.51
N GLY A 19 1.86 -12.36 -2.14
CA GLY A 19 2.80 -11.71 -3.04
C GLY A 19 4.19 -11.72 -2.42
N ASN A 20 5.22 -11.67 -3.25
CA ASN A 20 6.60 -11.55 -2.78
C ASN A 20 6.83 -10.15 -2.22
N LEU A 21 7.50 -10.06 -1.07
CA LEU A 21 8.00 -8.79 -0.54
C LEU A 21 9.33 -8.47 -1.22
N VAL A 22 9.42 -7.30 -1.81
CA VAL A 22 10.61 -6.80 -2.50
C VAL A 22 11.12 -5.57 -1.74
N PRO A 23 12.28 -5.65 -1.08
CA PRO A 23 12.87 -4.50 -0.38
C PRO A 23 13.48 -3.50 -1.35
N ILE A 24 13.36 -2.23 -1.02
CA ILE A 24 14.01 -1.10 -1.69
C ILE A 24 14.51 -0.10 -0.65
N LYS A 25 15.74 0.36 -0.83
CA LYS A 25 16.32 1.44 -0.04
C LYS A 25 16.56 2.65 -0.93
N ALA A 26 15.72 3.67 -0.80
CA ALA A 26 15.79 4.85 -1.65
C ALA A 26 15.22 6.09 -0.96
N LYS A 27 15.48 7.27 -1.55
CA LYS A 27 14.91 8.52 -1.08
C LYS A 27 13.46 8.65 -1.50
N VAL A 28 12.63 9.18 -0.62
CA VAL A 28 11.26 9.56 -0.97
C VAL A 28 11.31 10.87 -1.76
N THR A 29 10.83 10.87 -3.00
CA THR A 29 10.83 12.03 -3.90
C THR A 29 9.55 12.82 -3.83
N ARG A 30 8.43 12.15 -3.58
CA ARG A 30 7.11 12.74 -3.48
C ARG A 30 6.19 11.86 -2.65
N VAL A 31 5.27 12.49 -1.96
CA VAL A 31 4.17 11.82 -1.28
C VAL A 31 2.88 12.48 -1.75
N SER A 32 1.82 11.70 -2.01
CA SER A 32 0.52 12.24 -2.40
C SER A 32 -0.61 11.38 -1.86
N GLY A 33 -1.69 11.98 -1.40
CA GLY A 33 -2.91 11.29 -1.01
C GLY A 33 -4.11 11.76 -1.82
N HIS A 34 -5.07 10.87 -2.02
CA HIS A 34 -6.37 11.24 -2.56
C HIS A 34 -7.47 10.29 -2.08
N THR A 35 -8.71 10.76 -2.13
CA THR A 35 -9.90 9.94 -1.91
C THR A 35 -10.08 8.97 -3.07
N SER A 36 -10.77 7.84 -2.84
CA SER A 36 -10.84 6.82 -3.87
C SER A 36 -11.55 7.26 -5.15
N SER A 37 -12.49 8.21 -5.04
CA SER A 37 -13.10 8.95 -6.13
C SER A 37 -12.55 10.39 -6.15
N PHE A 38 -12.26 10.94 -7.33
CA PHE A 38 -11.81 12.33 -7.49
C PHE A 38 -12.95 13.29 -7.81
N THR A 39 -14.16 12.77 -8.03
CA THR A 39 -15.31 13.54 -8.54
C THR A 39 -16.38 13.79 -7.49
N THR A 40 -16.29 13.10 -6.35
CA THR A 40 -17.28 13.16 -5.26
C THR A 40 -16.56 13.31 -3.92
N TYR A 41 -17.09 14.17 -3.05
CA TYR A 41 -16.64 14.27 -1.66
C TYR A 41 -17.65 13.55 -0.76
N THR A 42 -17.17 12.59 0.03
CA THR A 42 -17.94 11.96 1.11
C THR A 42 -16.98 11.55 2.23
N GLU A 43 -17.43 11.69 3.47
CA GLU A 43 -16.67 11.26 4.64
C GLU A 43 -16.51 9.73 4.71
N SER A 44 -17.36 8.99 3.98
CA SER A 44 -17.27 7.53 3.89
C SER A 44 -16.23 7.04 2.88
N GLU A 45 -15.62 7.93 2.10
CA GLU A 45 -14.65 7.53 1.08
C GLU A 45 -13.30 7.20 1.70
N LYS A 46 -12.75 6.06 1.26
CA LYS A 46 -11.45 5.59 1.74
C LYS A 46 -10.34 6.32 0.99
N GLY A 47 -9.41 6.87 1.75
CA GLY A 47 -8.19 7.47 1.21
C GLY A 47 -7.16 6.43 0.79
N VAL A 48 -6.38 6.76 -0.23
CA VAL A 48 -5.16 6.03 -0.60
C VAL A 48 -4.01 7.02 -0.60
N PHE A 49 -2.89 6.61 0.00
CA PHE A 49 -1.64 7.35 -0.05
C PHE A 49 -0.66 6.68 -1.01
N PHE A 50 0.08 7.49 -1.74
CA PHE A 50 1.17 7.06 -2.61
C PHE A 50 2.49 7.64 -2.15
N ILE A 51 3.51 6.79 -2.14
CA ILE A 51 4.88 7.11 -1.79
C ILE A 51 5.72 6.87 -3.04
N PHE A 52 6.32 7.93 -3.56
CA PHE A 52 7.22 7.89 -4.71
C PHE A 52 8.65 7.86 -4.19
N MET A 53 9.44 6.92 -4.69
CA MET A 53 10.83 6.73 -4.28
C MET A 53 11.74 6.78 -5.52
N GLU A 54 12.98 7.22 -5.34
CA GLU A 54 14.01 7.13 -6.39
C GLU A 54 14.21 5.67 -6.82
N ASP A 55 14.40 5.46 -8.12
CA ASP A 55 14.71 4.16 -8.72
C ASP A 55 13.70 3.02 -8.45
N LEU A 56 12.50 3.34 -7.98
CA LEU A 56 11.42 2.36 -7.82
C LEU A 56 10.88 1.97 -9.21
N PRO A 57 10.89 0.68 -9.58
CA PRO A 57 10.42 0.25 -10.89
C PRO A 57 8.92 0.51 -11.06
N ASN A 58 8.49 0.66 -12.32
CA ASN A 58 7.09 0.82 -12.65
C ASN A 58 6.26 -0.36 -12.14
N ALA A 59 5.17 -0.06 -11.46
CA ALA A 59 4.28 -1.06 -10.91
C ALA A 59 3.48 -1.80 -11.98
N CYS A 60 3.38 -3.13 -11.85
CA CYS A 60 2.49 -3.98 -12.64
C CYS A 60 2.52 -3.76 -14.16
N GLY A 61 3.72 -3.55 -14.72
CA GLY A 61 3.94 -3.35 -16.16
C GLY A 61 4.15 -1.88 -16.49
N ASP A 62 3.07 -1.16 -16.78
CA ASP A 62 3.07 0.24 -17.25
C ASP A 62 2.60 1.25 -16.19
N GLY A 63 2.46 0.81 -14.94
CA GLY A 63 2.10 1.67 -13.82
C GLY A 63 3.22 2.64 -13.41
N MET A 64 3.00 3.33 -12.30
CA MET A 64 3.97 4.30 -11.78
C MET A 64 4.93 3.65 -10.78
N GLY A 65 6.18 4.12 -10.73
CA GLY A 65 7.12 3.84 -9.64
C GLY A 65 6.67 4.47 -8.32
N ARG A 66 5.64 3.88 -7.69
CA ARG A 66 5.08 4.32 -6.41
C ARG A 66 4.51 3.16 -5.62
N ILE A 67 4.56 3.29 -4.30
CA ILE A 67 3.95 2.36 -3.34
C ILE A 67 2.63 2.96 -2.87
N ALA A 68 1.56 2.17 -2.86
CA ALA A 68 0.23 2.53 -2.38
C ALA A 68 -0.02 1.92 -0.98
N ILE A 69 -0.63 2.71 -0.11
CA ILE A 69 -1.16 2.25 1.17
C ILE A 69 -2.57 2.82 1.37
N SER A 70 -3.53 1.93 1.66
CA SER A 70 -4.91 2.31 1.98
C SER A 70 -5.00 2.87 3.40
N HIS A 71 -5.89 3.83 3.63
CA HIS A 71 -6.20 4.33 4.98
C HIS A 71 -6.63 3.22 5.96
N GLU A 72 -7.16 2.11 5.44
CA GLU A 72 -7.56 0.96 6.27
C GLU A 72 -6.39 0.08 6.72
N HIS A 73 -5.18 0.33 6.24
CA HIS A 73 -4.02 -0.45 6.63
C HIS A 73 -3.64 -0.14 8.09
N PRO A 74 -3.40 -1.14 8.96
CA PRO A 74 -3.09 -0.90 10.38
C PRO A 74 -1.86 -0.01 10.63
N LEU A 75 -0.94 0.03 9.67
CA LEU A 75 0.27 0.84 9.72
C LEU A 75 0.16 2.17 8.97
N PHE A 76 -1.03 2.57 8.49
CA PHE A 76 -1.21 3.74 7.63
C PHE A 76 -0.56 5.00 8.20
N GLU A 77 -0.95 5.41 9.40
CA GLU A 77 -0.45 6.65 10.02
C GLU A 77 1.07 6.64 10.20
N THR A 78 1.62 5.50 10.63
CA THR A 78 3.06 5.34 10.83
C THR A 78 3.83 5.44 9.52
N VAL A 79 3.38 4.71 8.49
CA VAL A 79 4.03 4.68 7.18
C VAL A 79 3.98 6.05 6.51
N VAL A 80 2.83 6.72 6.57
CA VAL A 80 2.65 8.08 6.05
C VAL A 80 3.58 9.06 6.76
N SER A 81 3.64 9.00 8.10
CA SER A 81 4.50 9.89 8.90
C SER A 81 5.98 9.68 8.58
N VAL A 82 6.43 8.43 8.47
CA VAL A 82 7.82 8.09 8.10
C VAL A 82 8.13 8.56 6.68
N ALA A 83 7.22 8.36 5.72
CA ALA A 83 7.42 8.82 4.35
C ALA A 83 7.52 10.35 4.25
N LEU A 84 6.69 11.08 4.99
CA LEU A 84 6.74 12.55 5.06
C LEU A 84 8.04 13.04 5.72
N LEU A 85 8.46 12.40 6.81
CA LEU A 85 9.73 12.69 7.47
C LEU A 85 10.89 12.46 6.52
N ALA A 86 10.99 11.28 5.90
CA ALA A 86 12.01 10.93 4.93
C ALA A 86 12.06 11.88 3.75
N ARG A 87 10.89 12.31 3.24
CA ARG A 87 10.81 13.31 2.18
C ARG A 87 11.38 14.67 2.61
N THR A 88 11.17 15.04 3.87
CA THR A 88 11.60 16.33 4.42
C THR A 88 13.08 16.34 4.74
N THR A 89 13.61 15.25 5.31
CA THR A 89 15.03 15.12 5.65
C THR A 89 15.89 14.79 4.43
N GLY A 90 15.31 14.15 3.42
CA GLY A 90 16.06 13.61 2.28
C GLY A 90 16.86 12.35 2.61
N GLU A 91 16.68 11.80 3.81
CA GLU A 91 17.30 10.55 4.22
C GLU A 91 16.64 9.36 3.49
N PRO A 92 17.43 8.42 2.97
CA PRO A 92 16.89 7.21 2.36
C PRO A 92 16.25 6.32 3.44
N ILE A 93 15.13 5.73 3.10
CA ILE A 93 14.44 4.75 3.96
C ILE A 93 14.37 3.41 3.27
N GLU A 94 14.26 2.35 4.06
CA GLU A 94 14.03 0.99 3.57
C GLU A 94 12.55 0.66 3.66
N MET A 95 11.93 0.39 2.52
CA MET A 95 10.56 -0.08 2.41
C MET A 95 10.54 -1.39 1.64
N ALA A 96 9.59 -2.27 1.94
CA ALA A 96 9.27 -3.40 1.09
C ALA A 96 7.89 -3.20 0.47
N TYR A 97 7.80 -3.46 -0.83
CA TYR A 97 6.53 -3.51 -1.53
C TYR A 97 6.16 -4.96 -1.87
N ILE A 98 4.87 -5.24 -1.96
CA ILE A 98 4.36 -6.51 -2.43
C ILE A 98 4.34 -6.44 -3.96
N ASP A 99 4.87 -7.44 -4.65
CA ASP A 99 4.86 -7.57 -6.12
C ASP A 99 3.45 -7.93 -6.65
N LYS A 100 2.48 -7.08 -6.29
CA LYS A 100 1.06 -7.10 -6.60
C LYS A 100 0.54 -5.66 -6.54
N CYS A 101 -0.54 -5.41 -7.29
CA CYS A 101 -1.20 -4.10 -7.36
C CYS A 101 -2.69 -4.27 -7.02
N THR A 102 -2.99 -4.51 -5.75
CA THR A 102 -4.35 -4.78 -5.25
C THR A 102 -5.04 -3.51 -4.74
N VAL A 103 -4.30 -2.60 -4.11
CA VAL A 103 -4.85 -1.33 -3.62
C VAL A 103 -5.17 -0.42 -4.81
N ARG A 104 -4.26 -0.37 -5.79
CA ARG A 104 -4.42 0.33 -7.07
C ARG A 104 -3.68 -0.42 -8.15
N GLU A 105 -4.33 -0.64 -9.29
CA GLU A 105 -3.79 -1.41 -10.43
C GLU A 105 -2.45 -0.89 -10.97
N ASN A 106 -2.11 0.38 -10.73
CA ASN A 106 -0.91 1.03 -11.25
C ASN A 106 0.12 1.43 -10.17
N SER A 107 0.09 0.79 -9.00
CA SER A 107 0.97 1.07 -7.86
C SER A 107 1.30 -0.21 -7.11
N TRP A 108 2.52 -0.35 -6.62
CA TRP A 108 2.88 -1.48 -5.77
C TRP A 108 2.15 -1.39 -4.44
N ASP A 109 1.73 -2.51 -3.85
CA ASP A 109 1.13 -2.47 -2.51
C ASP A 109 2.21 -2.35 -1.43
N PHE A 110 1.96 -1.56 -0.39
CA PHE A 110 2.83 -1.51 0.78
C PHE A 110 2.93 -2.87 1.47
N GLY A 111 4.14 -3.29 1.82
CA GLY A 111 4.41 -4.52 2.55
C GLY A 111 4.95 -4.28 3.96
N SER A 112 6.10 -3.62 4.06
CA SER A 112 6.74 -3.30 5.35
C SER A 112 7.67 -2.08 5.22
N PHE A 113 8.16 -1.57 6.35
CA PHE A 113 9.24 -0.58 6.36
C PHE A 113 10.17 -0.82 7.55
N THR A 114 11.40 -0.36 7.40
CA THR A 114 12.42 -0.29 8.46
C THR A 114 13.00 1.11 8.45
N TYR A 115 13.04 1.74 9.63
CA TYR A 115 13.58 3.09 9.84
C TYR A 115 14.65 3.05 10.93
#